data_AF-A0A9E3TZ79-F1
#
_entry.id   AF-A0A9E3TZ79-F1
#
_cell.length_a   1.000
_cell.length_b   1.000
_cell.length_c   1.000
_cell.angle_alpha   90.00
_cell.angle_beta   90.00
_cell.angle_gamma   90.00
#
_symmetry.space_group_name_H-M   'P 1'
#
loop_
_entity.id
_entity.type
_entity.pdbx_description
1 polymer ?
#
loop_
_entity_poly.entity_id
_entity_poly.type
_entity_poly.pdbx_seq_one_letter_code
_entity_poly.pdbx_strand_id
1 'polypeptide(L)'
;MTTMRTRLFGRTLAALLCGGILAGTSRPAHADLEAFWAFNEGAGTTVNDLSGNGNTGTFAASSWTTGQSGAGGDFALNAVGGGQAVSIPTVGNFSAIGTNNAVTLSMWFYGDAALQPRNNTTVQGMNGGNRIVFTHTPWGDQRIYWDSGNAGCCGGNVRISYLANSPTSQYKGQWNYLTLVKNGNTDFSGIYINGTLVASTGGSSANLAGLTSLVLAPDYRGFLDDIAIYSQAINQDTITAMATGVLANGVTYTDALVGSNGYTMLPGTTQVILNGTEANYYLGGTDVQAGRLAVLGSSTLGTGDVTVASGAEVFIANGVTHNNNFFIA
;
A
#
# COMPACT_ATOMS: atom_id res chain seq x y z
N MET A 1 -79.48 11.09 20.73
CA MET A 1 -79.40 11.62 19.36
C MET A 1 -77.92 11.74 19.05
N THR A 2 -77.24 11.04 18.14
CA THR A 2 -77.59 10.29 16.92
C THR A 2 -76.26 9.56 16.60
N THR A 3 -76.14 8.24 16.78
CA THR A 3 -76.22 7.20 15.73
C THR A 3 -74.84 6.71 15.21
N MET A 4 -74.64 5.39 15.37
CA MET A 4 -73.94 4.37 14.53
C MET A 4 -72.61 4.69 13.83
N ARG A 5 -71.52 3.95 14.12
CA ARG A 5 -71.13 2.58 13.68
C ARG A 5 -70.63 2.49 12.23
N THR A 6 -69.33 2.19 12.07
CA THR A 6 -68.86 1.13 11.15
C THR A 6 -67.56 0.52 11.69
N ARG A 7 -67.54 -0.81 11.84
CA ARG A 7 -66.34 -1.64 12.11
C ARG A 7 -65.85 -2.20 10.76
N LEU A 8 -64.54 -2.30 10.53
CA LEU A 8 -63.98 -3.45 9.80
C LEU A 8 -62.50 -3.69 10.13
N PHE A 9 -62.15 -4.98 10.15
CA PHE A 9 -60.91 -5.61 10.56
C PHE A 9 -59.72 -5.32 9.64
N GLY A 10 -58.51 -5.34 10.20
CA GLY A 10 -57.27 -5.46 9.44
C GLY A 10 -56.07 -5.72 10.36
N ARG A 11 -55.63 -6.98 10.45
CA ARG A 11 -54.33 -7.34 11.04
C ARG A 11 -53.26 -6.82 10.08
N THR A 12 -52.35 -5.97 10.54
CA THR A 12 -51.11 -5.71 9.82
C THR A 12 -49.93 -5.92 10.75
N LEU A 13 -49.24 -7.02 10.45
CA LEU A 13 -47.91 -7.38 10.89
C LEU A 13 -46.96 -6.21 10.61
N ALA A 14 -46.43 -5.56 11.63
CA ALA A 14 -45.33 -4.62 11.47
C ALA A 14 -44.05 -5.43 11.20
N ALA A 15 -43.77 -5.68 9.91
CA ALA A 15 -42.46 -6.11 9.46
C ALA A 15 -41.49 -4.95 9.72
N LEU A 16 -40.68 -5.07 10.78
CA LEU A 16 -39.53 -4.21 10.98
C LEU A 16 -38.54 -4.56 9.86
N LEU A 17 -38.46 -3.73 8.83
CA LEU A 17 -37.42 -3.83 7.82
C LEU A 17 -36.08 -3.74 8.54
N CYS A 18 -35.37 -4.86 8.60
CA CYS A 18 -33.96 -4.93 8.95
C CYS A 18 -33.16 -4.32 7.79
N GLY A 19 -33.14 -2.99 7.71
CA GLY A 19 -32.24 -2.24 6.86
C GLY A 19 -30.86 -2.23 7.50
N GLY A 20 -30.10 -3.32 7.34
CA GLY A 20 -28.69 -3.36 7.68
C GLY A 20 -27.94 -2.36 6.81
N ILE A 21 -27.63 -1.20 7.36
CA ILE A 21 -26.60 -0.32 6.84
C ILE A 21 -25.28 -1.06 7.08
N LEU A 22 -24.72 -1.68 6.03
CA LEU A 22 -23.28 -1.98 6.00
C LEU A 22 -22.54 -0.64 5.96
N ALA A 23 -22.29 -0.07 7.13
CA ALA A 23 -21.33 1.01 7.29
C ALA A 23 -19.95 0.38 7.19
N GLY A 24 -19.43 0.26 5.95
CA GLY A 24 -18.02 0.02 5.73
C GLY A 24 -17.25 1.16 6.38
N THR A 25 -16.38 0.84 7.34
CA THR A 25 -15.47 1.81 7.94
C THR A 25 -14.44 2.20 6.89
N SER A 26 -14.70 3.27 6.13
CA SER A 26 -13.71 3.86 5.25
C SER A 26 -12.58 4.43 6.11
N ARG A 27 -11.41 3.78 6.05
CA ARG A 27 -10.14 4.33 6.51
C ARG A 27 -9.97 5.73 5.88
N PRO A 28 -9.39 6.74 6.56
CA PRO A 28 -9.11 8.01 5.93
C PRO A 28 -8.26 7.75 4.68
N ALA A 29 -8.80 8.08 3.51
CA ALA A 29 -8.05 8.04 2.27
C ALA A 29 -6.85 8.96 2.47
N HIS A 30 -5.64 8.42 2.32
CA HIS A 30 -4.49 9.26 2.11
C HIS A 30 -4.76 9.92 0.75
N ALA A 31 -5.03 11.22 0.72
CA ALA A 31 -5.57 11.90 -0.47
C ALA A 31 -4.72 11.67 -1.74
N ASP A 32 -3.44 11.38 -1.54
CA ASP A 32 -2.48 11.09 -2.60
C ASP A 32 -2.21 9.60 -2.84
N LEU A 33 -2.71 8.65 -2.03
CA LEU A 33 -2.56 7.22 -2.27
C LEU A 33 -3.73 6.73 -3.11
N GLU A 34 -3.44 6.35 -4.36
CA GLU A 34 -4.45 5.90 -5.31
C GLU A 34 -4.76 4.41 -5.15
N ALA A 35 -3.74 3.58 -4.88
CA ALA A 35 -3.90 2.15 -4.65
C ALA A 35 -2.73 1.56 -3.87
N PHE A 36 -3.01 0.52 -3.08
CA PHE A 36 -1.97 -0.25 -2.39
C PHE A 36 -2.35 -1.74 -2.31
N TRP A 37 -1.51 -2.60 -2.86
CA TRP A 37 -1.65 -4.05 -2.82
C TRP A 37 -0.46 -4.67 -2.10
N ALA A 38 -0.71 -5.19 -0.90
CA ALA A 38 0.31 -5.82 -0.05
C ALA A 38 0.49 -7.33 -0.33
N PHE A 39 -0.30 -7.93 -1.22
CA PHE A 39 -0.20 -9.35 -1.60
C PHE A 39 -0.23 -10.38 -0.45
N ASN A 40 -0.78 -9.99 0.70
CA ASN A 40 -0.82 -10.80 1.92
C ASN A 40 -2.01 -11.77 2.01
N GLU A 41 -2.74 -12.01 0.92
CA GLU A 41 -3.84 -12.98 0.90
C GLU A 41 -3.36 -14.42 1.03
N GLY A 42 -2.20 -14.75 0.44
CA GLY A 42 -1.58 -16.09 0.49
C GLY A 42 -2.36 -17.21 -0.21
N ALA A 43 -3.57 -16.93 -0.71
CA ALA A 43 -4.42 -17.88 -1.42
C ALA A 43 -5.45 -17.15 -2.30
N GLY A 44 -6.06 -17.89 -3.22
CA GLY A 44 -7.11 -17.36 -4.09
C GLY A 44 -6.57 -16.47 -5.22
N THR A 45 -7.50 -15.79 -5.88
CA THR A 45 -7.31 -15.08 -7.17
C THR A 45 -7.59 -13.58 -7.07
N THR A 46 -7.63 -13.05 -5.86
CA THR A 46 -7.92 -11.65 -5.56
C THR A 46 -6.73 -11.01 -4.85
N VAL A 47 -6.47 -9.74 -5.15
CA VAL A 47 -5.52 -8.91 -4.39
C VAL A 47 -6.25 -7.67 -3.90
N ASN A 48 -6.35 -7.50 -2.59
CA ASN A 48 -7.16 -6.44 -2.00
C ASN A 48 -6.44 -5.10 -2.08
N ASP A 49 -7.18 -4.06 -2.42
CA ASP A 49 -6.69 -2.70 -2.33
C ASP A 49 -6.86 -2.15 -0.91
N LEU A 50 -5.75 -1.88 -0.25
CA LEU A 50 -5.68 -1.36 1.12
C LEU A 50 -5.70 0.17 1.18
N SER A 51 -5.72 0.87 0.03
CA SER A 51 -5.85 2.33 -0.01
C SER A 51 -7.23 2.81 0.45
N GLY A 52 -8.26 2.00 0.23
CA GLY A 52 -9.67 2.36 0.45
C GLY A 52 -10.40 2.83 -0.81
N ASN A 53 -9.74 2.87 -1.97
CA ASN A 53 -10.31 3.36 -3.24
C ASN A 53 -10.97 2.27 -4.10
N GLY A 54 -11.04 1.03 -3.60
CA GLY A 54 -11.78 -0.05 -4.24
C GLY A 54 -11.09 -0.62 -5.49
N ASN A 55 -9.77 -0.50 -5.61
CA ASN A 55 -8.98 -1.03 -6.72
C ASN A 55 -8.61 -2.52 -6.56
N THR A 56 -9.51 -3.35 -6.02
CA THR A 56 -9.25 -4.78 -5.81
C THR A 56 -8.96 -5.46 -7.15
N GLY A 57 -7.80 -6.09 -7.24
CA GLY A 57 -7.33 -6.78 -8.44
C GLY A 57 -7.76 -8.24 -8.49
N THR A 58 -7.80 -8.81 -9.69
CA THR A 58 -8.05 -10.24 -9.90
C THR A 58 -7.11 -10.86 -10.92
N PHE A 59 -6.79 -12.14 -10.77
CA PHE A 59 -5.89 -12.86 -11.69
C PHE A 59 -6.33 -14.32 -11.89
N ALA A 60 -5.99 -14.92 -13.03
CA ALA A 60 -6.58 -16.19 -13.45
C ALA A 60 -6.09 -17.43 -12.68
N ALA A 61 -4.83 -17.43 -12.24
CA ALA A 61 -4.20 -18.58 -11.61
C ALA A 61 -3.45 -18.16 -10.34
N SER A 62 -3.99 -18.56 -9.18
CA SER A 62 -3.42 -18.31 -7.86
C SER A 62 -2.01 -18.88 -7.75
N SER A 63 -1.03 -18.04 -7.43
CA SER A 63 0.35 -18.45 -7.24
C SER A 63 1.01 -17.46 -6.28
N TRP A 64 1.42 -17.98 -5.12
CA TRP A 64 1.89 -17.20 -3.99
C TRP A 64 3.24 -17.74 -3.50
N THR A 65 4.00 -16.90 -2.81
CA THR A 65 5.25 -17.26 -2.14
C THR A 65 5.37 -16.45 -0.85
N THR A 66 6.38 -16.73 -0.02
CA THR A 66 6.72 -15.88 1.13
C THR A 66 7.08 -14.47 0.67
N GLY A 67 6.53 -13.47 1.36
CA GLY A 67 6.73 -12.05 1.11
C GLY A 67 8.13 -11.56 1.48
N GLN A 68 8.36 -10.27 1.28
CA GLN A 68 9.68 -9.66 1.39
C GLN A 68 10.28 -9.74 2.80
N SER A 69 9.46 -9.56 3.84
CA SER A 69 9.92 -9.55 5.22
C SER A 69 10.25 -10.94 5.73
N GLY A 70 9.68 -11.98 5.11
CA GLY A 70 9.79 -13.36 5.55
C GLY A 70 8.99 -13.68 6.82
N ALA A 71 8.21 -12.73 7.33
CA ALA A 71 7.37 -12.92 8.51
C ALA A 71 6.20 -13.88 8.24
N GLY A 72 5.65 -14.44 9.31
CA GLY A 72 4.45 -15.28 9.20
C GLY A 72 3.26 -14.46 8.70
N GLY A 73 2.59 -14.93 7.65
CA GLY A 73 1.47 -14.21 7.03
C GLY A 73 1.88 -13.13 6.04
N ASP A 74 3.18 -12.94 5.82
CA ASP A 74 3.70 -12.10 4.75
C ASP A 74 3.84 -12.94 3.46
N PHE A 75 3.12 -12.54 2.42
CA PHE A 75 3.04 -13.24 1.15
C PHE A 75 3.29 -12.28 -0.02
N ALA A 76 3.77 -12.85 -1.12
CA ALA A 76 3.99 -12.13 -2.36
C ALA A 76 3.37 -12.88 -3.55
N LEU A 77 3.06 -12.12 -4.61
CA LEU A 77 2.64 -12.70 -5.88
C LEU A 77 3.80 -13.46 -6.51
N ASN A 78 3.59 -14.75 -6.81
CA ASN A 78 4.58 -15.57 -7.50
C ASN A 78 4.31 -15.65 -9.00
N ALA A 79 4.99 -14.81 -9.78
CA ALA A 79 4.87 -14.71 -11.23
C ALA A 79 5.92 -15.53 -12.02
N VAL A 80 6.72 -16.40 -11.37
CA VAL A 80 7.81 -17.15 -12.03
C VAL A 80 7.28 -18.04 -13.17
N GLY A 81 6.13 -18.70 -12.97
CA GLY A 81 5.49 -19.55 -13.97
C GLY A 81 4.91 -18.78 -15.16
N GLY A 82 4.59 -17.50 -14.97
CA GLY A 82 3.80 -16.69 -15.91
C GLY A 82 2.31 -16.98 -15.80
N GLY A 83 1.49 -16.07 -16.32
CA GLY A 83 0.03 -16.13 -16.22
C GLY A 83 -0.56 -15.52 -14.94
N GLN A 84 0.26 -14.80 -14.16
CA GLN A 84 -0.13 -14.09 -12.94
C GLN A 84 -0.49 -12.61 -13.21
N ALA A 85 -0.99 -12.30 -14.40
CA ALA A 85 -1.43 -10.96 -14.75
C ALA A 85 -2.62 -10.56 -13.86
N VAL A 86 -2.42 -9.55 -13.00
CA VAL A 86 -3.45 -9.00 -12.13
C VAL A 86 -4.14 -7.86 -12.85
N SER A 87 -5.41 -8.04 -13.18
CA SER A 87 -6.26 -7.01 -13.76
C SER A 87 -6.85 -6.12 -12.68
N ILE A 88 -6.61 -4.82 -12.76
CA ILE A 88 -7.13 -3.82 -11.83
C ILE A 88 -8.27 -3.03 -12.48
N PRO A 89 -9.43 -2.87 -11.80
CA PRO A 89 -10.48 -1.98 -12.28
C PRO A 89 -9.99 -0.53 -12.26
N THR A 90 -10.21 0.20 -13.36
CA THR A 90 -9.76 1.61 -13.50
C THR A 90 -10.92 2.59 -13.70
N VAL A 91 -12.15 2.10 -13.89
CA VAL A 91 -13.32 2.96 -14.13
C VAL A 91 -13.59 3.80 -12.88
N GLY A 92 -13.39 5.12 -13.01
CA GLY A 92 -13.62 6.08 -11.93
C GLY A 92 -12.44 6.30 -10.99
N ASN A 93 -11.30 5.63 -11.20
CA ASN A 93 -10.12 5.69 -10.32
C ASN A 93 -8.89 6.28 -11.05
N PHE A 94 -7.84 6.65 -10.30
CA PHE A 94 -6.56 7.14 -10.82
C PHE A 94 -6.59 8.47 -11.60
N SER A 95 -7.69 9.23 -11.58
CA SER A 95 -7.77 10.52 -12.28
C SER A 95 -6.91 11.62 -11.66
N ALA A 96 -6.56 11.50 -10.37
CA ALA A 96 -5.73 12.51 -9.71
C ALA A 96 -4.28 12.48 -10.20
N ILE A 97 -3.79 11.37 -10.77
CA ILE A 97 -2.50 11.31 -11.48
C ILE A 97 -2.43 12.39 -12.58
N GLY A 98 -3.50 12.50 -13.38
CA GLY A 98 -3.59 13.52 -14.44
C GLY A 98 -3.83 14.92 -13.87
N THR A 99 -4.67 15.05 -12.85
CA THR A 99 -5.02 16.35 -12.23
C THR A 99 -3.81 17.00 -11.55
N ASN A 100 -3.05 16.21 -10.81
CA ASN A 100 -1.85 16.66 -10.10
C ASN A 100 -0.63 16.73 -11.03
N ASN A 101 -0.71 16.09 -12.21
CA ASN A 101 0.41 15.92 -13.13
C ASN A 101 1.66 15.36 -12.42
N ALA A 102 1.44 14.43 -11.48
CA ALA A 102 2.48 13.77 -10.71
C ALA A 102 2.06 12.33 -10.41
N VAL A 103 3.04 11.44 -10.32
CA VAL A 103 2.82 10.05 -9.91
C VAL A 103 4.08 9.47 -9.28
N THR A 104 3.89 8.62 -8.28
CA THR A 104 4.92 7.72 -7.77
C THR A 104 4.40 6.29 -7.80
N LEU A 105 5.18 5.38 -8.37
CA LEU A 105 5.00 3.92 -8.25
C LEU A 105 6.08 3.39 -7.31
N SER A 106 5.68 2.61 -6.31
CA SER A 106 6.61 1.88 -5.45
C SER A 106 6.28 0.41 -5.38
N MET A 107 7.28 -0.46 -5.28
CA MET A 107 7.07 -1.90 -5.09
C MET A 107 8.32 -2.60 -4.58
N TRP A 108 8.13 -3.69 -3.84
CA TRP A 108 9.15 -4.72 -3.69
C TRP A 108 9.08 -5.68 -4.88
N PHE A 109 10.25 -6.01 -5.43
CA PHE A 109 10.35 -6.97 -6.51
C PHE A 109 11.55 -7.89 -6.34
N TYR A 110 11.38 -9.13 -6.78
CA TYR A 110 12.43 -10.13 -6.84
C TYR A 110 12.46 -10.69 -8.27
N GLY A 111 13.47 -10.35 -9.07
CA GLY A 111 13.66 -11.00 -10.36
C GLY A 111 14.16 -12.43 -10.19
N ASP A 112 13.54 -13.38 -10.89
CA ASP A 112 14.03 -14.75 -10.89
C ASP A 112 15.46 -14.81 -11.47
N ALA A 113 16.36 -15.50 -10.77
CA ALA A 113 17.78 -15.51 -11.08
C ALA A 113 18.10 -16.10 -12.47
N ALA A 114 17.30 -17.08 -12.91
CA ALA A 114 17.47 -17.81 -14.16
C ALA A 114 16.66 -17.21 -15.31
N LEU A 115 15.55 -16.53 -15.02
CA LEU A 115 14.63 -16.01 -16.05
C LEU A 115 14.80 -14.51 -16.33
N GLN A 116 15.55 -13.76 -15.50
CA GLN A 116 15.84 -12.34 -15.71
C GLN A 116 17.31 -12.09 -16.13
N PRO A 117 17.59 -11.08 -16.97
CA PRO A 117 16.65 -10.15 -17.59
C PRO A 117 15.91 -10.79 -18.78
N ARG A 118 14.75 -10.25 -19.14
CA ARG A 118 14.03 -10.63 -20.37
C ARG A 118 13.12 -9.51 -20.84
N ASN A 119 12.64 -9.60 -22.08
CA ASN A 119 11.56 -8.73 -22.55
C ASN A 119 10.28 -9.07 -21.77
N ASN A 120 9.93 -8.21 -20.80
CA ASN A 120 8.77 -8.33 -19.94
C ASN A 120 8.30 -6.95 -19.46
N THR A 121 7.09 -6.86 -18.96
CA THR A 121 6.47 -5.70 -18.32
C THR A 121 6.05 -6.07 -16.90
N THR A 122 6.34 -5.18 -15.95
CA THR A 122 6.04 -5.42 -14.53
C THR A 122 4.77 -4.70 -14.10
N VAL A 123 4.60 -3.46 -14.55
CA VAL A 123 3.36 -2.69 -14.37
C VAL A 123 2.98 -2.06 -15.70
N GLN A 124 1.71 -2.20 -16.07
CA GLN A 124 1.14 -1.70 -17.31
C GLN A 124 -0.06 -0.80 -17.02
N GLY A 125 0.20 0.47 -16.70
CA GLY A 125 -0.81 1.53 -16.61
C GLY A 125 -0.85 2.34 -17.90
N MET A 126 -1.99 2.32 -18.61
CA MET A 126 -2.16 2.98 -19.91
C MET A 126 -3.36 3.93 -19.96
N ASN A 127 -3.31 4.86 -20.91
CA ASN A 127 -4.46 5.68 -21.34
C ASN A 127 -4.41 5.88 -22.85
N GLY A 128 -5.43 5.42 -23.58
CA GLY A 128 -5.55 5.68 -25.03
C GLY A 128 -4.34 5.20 -25.85
N GLY A 129 -3.66 4.12 -25.43
CA GLY A 129 -2.44 3.60 -26.05
C GLY A 129 -1.13 4.24 -25.56
N ASN A 130 -1.22 5.28 -24.72
CA ASN A 130 -0.07 5.93 -24.09
C ASN A 130 0.31 5.24 -22.79
N ARG A 131 1.60 5.28 -22.44
CA ARG A 131 2.16 4.68 -21.23
C ARG A 131 2.24 5.71 -20.10
N ILE A 132 1.41 5.56 -19.08
CA ILE A 132 1.26 6.55 -18.00
C ILE A 132 1.99 6.11 -16.71
N VAL A 133 1.76 4.87 -16.28
CA VAL A 133 2.45 4.22 -15.14
C VAL A 133 2.92 2.88 -15.65
N PHE A 134 4.03 2.89 -16.39
CA PHE A 134 4.46 1.70 -17.10
C PHE A 134 5.96 1.46 -16.85
N THR A 135 6.29 0.23 -16.45
CA THR A 135 7.70 -0.13 -16.19
C THR A 135 8.06 -1.54 -16.64
N HIS A 136 9.30 -1.64 -17.10
CA HIS A 136 10.02 -2.90 -17.33
C HIS A 136 11.11 -3.01 -16.24
N THR A 137 11.18 -4.12 -15.49
CA THR A 137 12.10 -4.23 -14.33
C THR A 137 12.95 -5.52 -14.30
N PRO A 138 13.97 -5.65 -15.16
CA PRO A 138 14.31 -4.81 -16.31
C PRO A 138 13.74 -5.41 -17.62
N TRP A 139 13.96 -4.72 -18.73
CA TRP A 139 13.84 -5.29 -20.07
C TRP A 139 15.03 -6.21 -20.41
N GLY A 140 15.01 -6.88 -21.57
CA GLY A 140 16.05 -7.83 -21.97
C GLY A 140 17.45 -7.23 -22.13
N ASP A 141 17.56 -5.92 -22.24
CA ASP A 141 18.83 -5.17 -22.32
C ASP A 141 19.33 -4.69 -20.94
N GLN A 142 18.79 -5.24 -19.85
CA GLN A 142 19.15 -4.95 -18.45
C GLN A 142 18.78 -3.54 -17.99
N ARG A 143 17.96 -2.80 -18.75
CA ARG A 143 17.47 -1.49 -18.34
C ARG A 143 16.14 -1.59 -17.61
N ILE A 144 16.08 -0.95 -16.45
CA ILE A 144 14.81 -0.57 -15.85
C ILE A 144 14.31 0.63 -16.63
N TYR A 145 13.09 0.53 -17.16
CA TYR A 145 12.45 1.62 -17.88
C TYR A 145 11.30 2.18 -17.06
N TRP A 146 11.22 3.50 -17.01
CA TRP A 146 10.09 4.22 -16.46
C TRP A 146 9.46 5.05 -17.56
N ASP A 147 8.30 4.60 -18.03
CA ASP A 147 7.47 5.28 -19.02
C ASP A 147 6.33 6.00 -18.31
N SER A 148 6.37 7.32 -18.34
CA SER A 148 5.41 8.19 -17.64
C SER A 148 5.08 9.43 -18.46
N GLY A 149 4.04 9.33 -19.30
CA GLY A 149 3.48 10.49 -19.99
C GLY A 149 2.43 10.14 -21.03
N ASN A 150 1.48 11.05 -21.22
CA ASN A 150 0.37 10.88 -22.17
C ASN A 150 0.76 11.26 -23.61
N ALA A 151 1.90 10.75 -24.09
CA ALA A 151 2.46 11.11 -25.40
C ALA A 151 3.14 9.91 -26.09
N GLY A 152 2.39 8.83 -26.31
CA GLY A 152 2.84 7.64 -27.02
C GLY A 152 3.66 6.69 -26.16
N CYS A 153 4.62 6.02 -26.80
CA CYS A 153 5.52 5.07 -26.16
C CYS A 153 6.99 5.41 -26.45
N CYS A 154 7.83 5.11 -25.46
CA CYS A 154 9.25 4.77 -25.64
C CYS A 154 10.24 5.85 -26.12
N GLY A 155 9.89 7.14 -26.15
CA GLY A 155 10.79 8.21 -26.65
C GLY A 155 10.92 9.43 -25.73
N GLY A 156 11.90 10.29 -26.00
CA GLY A 156 12.04 11.66 -25.50
C GLY A 156 11.54 11.93 -24.07
N ASN A 157 10.54 12.80 -23.96
CA ASN A 157 10.02 13.37 -22.72
C ASN A 157 9.03 12.48 -21.94
N VAL A 158 8.87 11.20 -22.33
CA VAL A 158 8.00 10.23 -21.63
C VAL A 158 8.78 9.08 -20.99
N ARG A 159 10.10 8.97 -21.20
CA ARG A 159 10.89 7.81 -20.75
C ARG A 159 12.20 8.23 -20.09
N ILE A 160 12.47 7.62 -18.94
CA ILE A 160 13.82 7.52 -18.36
C ILE A 160 14.19 6.04 -18.20
N SER A 161 15.49 5.73 -18.19
CA SER A 161 15.98 4.37 -17.98
C SER A 161 17.26 4.33 -17.14
N TYR A 162 17.48 3.20 -16.47
CA TYR A 162 18.70 2.92 -15.71
C TYR A 162 19.23 1.54 -16.07
N LEU A 163 20.54 1.43 -16.36
CA LEU A 163 21.21 0.16 -16.65
C LEU A 163 21.59 -0.53 -15.34
N ALA A 164 20.80 -1.54 -14.93
CA ALA A 164 20.92 -2.18 -13.62
C ALA A 164 21.91 -3.39 -13.62
N ASN A 165 23.05 -3.29 -14.30
CA ASN A 165 23.88 -4.46 -14.60
C ASN A 165 25.12 -4.65 -13.69
N SER A 166 25.35 -3.76 -12.74
CA SER A 166 26.54 -3.79 -11.89
C SER A 166 26.23 -3.34 -10.46
N PRO A 167 25.88 -4.28 -9.54
CA PRO A 167 25.71 -5.71 -9.76
C PRO A 167 24.32 -6.08 -10.32
N THR A 168 24.20 -7.26 -10.96
CA THR A 168 22.90 -7.80 -11.41
C THR A 168 21.92 -8.10 -10.26
N SER A 169 22.40 -8.16 -9.02
CA SER A 169 21.56 -8.29 -7.82
C SER A 169 20.63 -7.09 -7.61
N GLN A 170 20.86 -5.96 -8.30
CA GLN A 170 19.93 -4.83 -8.34
C GLN A 170 18.56 -5.16 -8.94
N TYR A 171 18.43 -6.28 -9.65
CA TYR A 171 17.15 -6.68 -10.24
C TYR A 171 16.80 -8.16 -10.14
N LYS A 172 17.69 -9.03 -9.66
CA LYS A 172 17.39 -10.47 -9.55
C LYS A 172 18.14 -11.16 -8.42
N GLY A 173 17.60 -12.29 -7.97
CA GLY A 173 18.24 -13.13 -6.94
C GLY A 173 18.15 -12.60 -5.51
N GLN A 174 17.52 -11.44 -5.31
CA GLN A 174 17.19 -10.86 -4.02
C GLN A 174 16.01 -9.89 -4.16
N TRP A 175 15.34 -9.59 -3.05
CA TRP A 175 14.35 -8.52 -2.98
C TRP A 175 15.04 -7.16 -3.16
N ASN A 176 14.46 -6.33 -4.01
CA ASN A 176 14.84 -4.93 -4.17
C ASN A 176 13.59 -4.06 -4.11
N TYR A 177 13.73 -2.86 -3.54
CA TYR A 177 12.67 -1.87 -3.50
C TYR A 177 12.84 -0.91 -4.67
N LEU A 178 11.85 -0.85 -5.56
CA LEU A 178 11.83 0.10 -6.66
C LEU A 178 10.91 1.26 -6.31
N THR A 179 11.35 2.49 -6.57
CA THR A 179 10.47 3.64 -6.61
C THR A 179 10.70 4.43 -7.89
N LEU A 180 9.62 4.71 -8.61
CA LEU A 180 9.62 5.45 -9.87
C LEU A 180 8.78 6.70 -9.68
N VAL A 181 9.39 7.87 -9.89
CA VAL A 181 8.77 9.16 -9.58
C VAL A 181 8.65 9.97 -10.86
N LYS A 182 7.52 10.65 -11.01
CA LYS A 182 7.30 11.69 -12.00
C LYS A 182 6.64 12.90 -11.34
N ASN A 183 7.21 14.07 -11.56
CA ASN A 183 6.56 15.36 -11.32
C ASN A 183 6.61 16.16 -12.64
N GLY A 184 5.46 16.32 -13.28
CA GLY A 184 5.34 17.13 -14.50
C GLY A 184 5.43 18.63 -14.23
N ASN A 185 5.07 19.08 -13.02
CA ASN A 185 5.06 20.50 -12.64
C ASN A 185 6.45 21.06 -12.37
N THR A 186 7.37 20.22 -11.88
CA THR A 186 8.78 20.57 -11.65
C THR A 186 9.72 19.96 -12.67
N ASP A 187 9.17 19.37 -13.75
CA ASP A 187 9.91 18.67 -14.79
C ASP A 187 10.96 17.68 -14.25
N PHE A 188 10.54 16.81 -13.33
CA PHE A 188 11.39 15.80 -12.71
C PHE A 188 10.88 14.39 -13.02
N SER A 189 11.80 13.48 -13.35
CA SER A 189 11.57 12.04 -13.34
C SER A 189 12.75 11.33 -12.69
N GLY A 190 12.49 10.32 -11.88
CA GLY A 190 13.52 9.60 -11.12
C GLY A 190 13.25 8.11 -11.00
N ILE A 191 14.33 7.33 -10.98
CA ILE A 191 14.36 5.90 -10.68
C ILE A 191 15.20 5.71 -9.42
N TYR A 192 14.62 5.05 -8.43
CA TYR A 192 15.24 4.75 -7.15
C TYR A 192 15.26 3.25 -6.91
N ILE A 193 16.39 2.71 -6.46
CA ILE A 193 16.54 1.31 -6.04
C ILE A 193 17.01 1.29 -4.60
N ASN A 194 16.32 0.56 -3.74
CA ASN A 194 16.61 0.42 -2.31
C ASN A 194 16.80 1.79 -1.64
N GLY A 195 15.90 2.72 -1.94
CA GLY A 195 15.92 4.07 -1.39
C GLY A 195 16.91 5.02 -2.07
N THR A 196 17.80 4.56 -2.95
CA THR A 196 18.84 5.40 -3.56
C THR A 196 18.44 5.85 -4.95
N LEU A 197 18.55 7.15 -5.27
CA LEU A 197 18.37 7.67 -6.63
C LEU A 197 19.47 7.15 -7.58
N VAL A 198 19.10 6.36 -8.58
CA VAL A 198 20.04 5.75 -9.54
C VAL A 198 20.00 6.39 -10.93
N ALA A 199 18.89 7.04 -11.29
CA ALA A 199 18.78 7.83 -12.50
C ALA A 199 17.74 8.94 -12.31
N SER A 200 18.03 10.13 -12.81
CA SER A 200 17.04 11.21 -12.92
C SER A 200 17.23 12.00 -14.20
N THR A 201 16.18 12.71 -14.60
CA THR A 201 16.25 13.63 -15.73
C THR A 201 15.28 14.79 -15.54
N GLY A 202 15.66 15.93 -16.11
CA GLY A 202 14.70 16.95 -16.54
C GLY A 202 14.31 16.72 -18.00
N GLY A 203 13.36 17.47 -18.53
CA GLY A 203 12.87 17.32 -19.89
C GLY A 203 11.94 16.12 -20.09
N SER A 204 11.39 15.55 -19.01
CA SER A 204 10.33 14.56 -19.07
C SER A 204 8.96 15.26 -19.03
N SER A 205 8.81 16.35 -19.77
CA SER A 205 7.71 17.32 -19.62
C SER A 205 6.34 16.87 -20.13
N ALA A 206 6.19 15.64 -20.62
CA ALA A 206 4.89 15.15 -21.07
C ALA A 206 3.91 15.11 -19.90
N ASN A 207 2.75 15.75 -20.06
CA ASN A 207 1.71 15.70 -19.06
C ASN A 207 1.20 14.28 -18.86
N LEU A 208 0.85 13.97 -17.61
CA LEU A 208 0.17 12.73 -17.27
C LEU A 208 -1.33 12.84 -17.55
N ALA A 209 -1.97 11.68 -17.64
CA ALA A 209 -3.41 11.53 -17.65
C ALA A 209 -3.80 10.52 -16.56
N GLY A 210 -5.09 10.36 -16.28
CA GLY A 210 -5.56 9.20 -15.49
C GLY A 210 -5.34 7.88 -16.22
N LEU A 211 -5.63 6.76 -15.57
CA LEU A 211 -5.52 5.42 -16.18
C LEU A 211 -6.85 4.95 -16.74
N THR A 212 -6.83 4.31 -17.92
CA THR A 212 -7.99 3.59 -18.48
C THR A 212 -7.80 2.07 -18.47
N SER A 213 -6.60 1.59 -18.16
CA SER A 213 -6.31 0.18 -17.92
C SER A 213 -5.07 0.07 -17.04
N LEU A 214 -5.09 -0.86 -16.08
CA LEU A 214 -3.96 -1.18 -15.22
C LEU A 214 -3.85 -2.70 -15.06
N VAL A 215 -2.67 -3.22 -15.39
CA VAL A 215 -2.33 -4.64 -15.18
C VAL A 215 -1.00 -4.72 -14.44
N LEU A 216 -0.96 -5.49 -13.36
CA LEU A 216 0.28 -5.81 -12.63
C LEU A 216 0.77 -7.19 -13.09
N ALA A 217 2.09 -7.37 -13.18
CA ALA A 217 2.74 -8.59 -13.61
C ALA A 217 2.19 -9.24 -14.91
N PRO A 218 1.90 -8.48 -15.98
CA PRO A 218 1.33 -9.07 -17.21
C PRO A 218 2.19 -10.23 -17.76
N ASP A 219 3.51 -10.08 -17.71
CA ASP A 219 4.47 -11.09 -18.17
C ASP A 219 5.80 -11.06 -17.39
N TYR A 220 5.80 -10.46 -16.20
CA TYR A 220 6.94 -10.46 -15.28
C TYR A 220 7.31 -11.87 -14.84
N ARG A 221 8.59 -12.10 -14.55
CA ARG A 221 9.12 -13.38 -14.03
C ARG A 221 9.91 -13.14 -12.77
N GLY A 222 9.30 -13.50 -11.65
CA GLY A 222 9.80 -13.17 -10.33
C GLY A 222 8.69 -13.10 -9.31
N PHE A 223 8.96 -12.44 -8.19
CA PHE A 223 8.00 -12.17 -7.13
C PHE A 223 7.75 -10.67 -7.01
N LEU A 224 6.52 -10.29 -6.68
CA LEU A 224 6.12 -8.89 -6.46
C LEU A 224 5.38 -8.77 -5.15
N ASP A 225 5.64 -7.67 -4.45
CA ASP A 225 5.10 -7.40 -3.14
C ASP A 225 4.94 -5.87 -2.92
N ASP A 226 4.04 -5.47 -2.03
CA ASP A 226 3.76 -4.08 -1.65
C ASP A 226 3.73 -3.06 -2.80
N ILE A 227 2.93 -3.31 -3.83
CA ILE A 227 2.78 -2.37 -4.95
C ILE A 227 1.87 -1.23 -4.51
N ALA A 228 2.36 0.02 -4.58
CA ALA A 228 1.57 1.21 -4.32
C ALA A 228 1.69 2.25 -5.44
N ILE A 229 0.60 2.95 -5.71
CA ILE A 229 0.55 4.08 -6.65
C ILE A 229 0.06 5.31 -5.90
N TYR A 230 0.80 6.40 -6.04
CA TYR A 230 0.48 7.69 -5.47
C TYR A 230 0.28 8.73 -6.58
N SER A 231 -0.67 9.64 -6.41
CA SER A 231 -0.91 10.78 -7.31
C SER A 231 -0.06 12.00 -6.99
N GLN A 232 1.08 11.79 -6.32
CA GLN A 232 2.09 12.81 -6.02
C GLN A 232 3.50 12.28 -6.28
N ALA A 233 4.44 13.21 -6.42
CA ALA A 233 5.86 12.92 -6.41
C ALA A 233 6.38 12.84 -4.98
N ILE A 234 6.89 11.67 -4.57
CA ILE A 234 7.44 11.46 -3.23
C ILE A 234 8.92 11.90 -3.21
N ASN A 235 9.33 12.56 -2.13
CA ASN A 235 10.70 13.06 -1.98
C ASN A 235 11.69 11.96 -1.55
N GLN A 236 12.98 12.22 -1.75
CA GLN A 236 14.09 11.29 -1.45
C GLN A 236 14.08 10.77 -0.01
N ASP A 237 13.92 11.62 1.00
CA ASP A 237 13.98 11.20 2.41
C ASP A 237 12.88 10.18 2.73
N THR A 238 11.70 10.45 2.17
CA THR A 238 10.53 9.57 2.30
C THR A 238 10.75 8.25 1.56
N ILE A 239 11.33 8.27 0.36
CA ILE A 239 11.68 7.07 -0.41
C ILE A 239 12.72 6.22 0.33
N THR A 240 13.69 6.84 0.99
CA THR A 240 14.66 6.13 1.82
C THR A 240 13.98 5.39 2.97
N ALA A 241 13.01 6.01 3.64
CA ALA A 241 12.23 5.37 4.70
C ALA A 241 11.36 4.21 4.17
N MET A 242 10.73 4.38 3.01
CA MET A 242 9.95 3.33 2.34
C MET A 242 10.77 2.08 2.04
N ALA A 243 12.02 2.25 1.63
CA ALA A 243 12.91 1.14 1.33
C ALA A 243 13.29 0.32 2.57
N THR A 244 13.07 0.84 3.79
CA THR A 244 13.25 0.08 5.03
C THR A 244 11.94 -0.51 5.56
N GLY A 245 10.85 -0.47 4.78
CA GLY A 245 9.52 -0.96 5.18
C GLY A 245 8.65 0.09 5.87
N VAL A 246 9.05 1.37 5.90
CA VAL A 246 8.24 2.46 6.48
C VAL A 246 7.54 3.22 5.36
N LEU A 247 6.23 3.00 5.17
CA LEU A 247 5.46 3.69 4.12
C LEU A 247 5.69 5.21 4.11
N ALA A 248 5.63 5.81 2.92
CA ALA A 248 5.95 7.20 2.67
C ALA A 248 5.26 8.13 3.66
N ASN A 249 6.04 8.84 4.48
CA ASN A 249 5.48 9.84 5.36
C ASN A 249 5.33 11.21 4.67
N GLY A 250 4.15 11.39 4.06
CA GLY A 250 3.45 12.67 3.91
C GLY A 250 2.24 12.79 4.85
N VAL A 251 2.16 11.94 5.89
CA VAL A 251 1.09 11.95 6.90
C VAL A 251 1.69 12.21 8.27
N THR A 252 1.67 13.47 8.68
CA THR A 252 1.50 13.68 10.11
C THR A 252 0.14 13.07 10.48
N TYR A 253 0.12 11.98 11.24
CA TYR A 253 -1.05 11.69 12.05
C TYR A 253 -1.08 12.75 13.15
N THR A 254 -1.51 13.96 12.82
CA THR A 254 -2.10 14.83 13.83
C THR A 254 -3.54 14.37 14.00
N ASP A 255 -3.76 13.22 14.64
CA ASP A 255 -4.84 13.27 15.59
C ASP A 255 -4.25 14.04 16.76
N ALA A 256 -4.71 15.28 16.93
CA ALA A 256 -4.32 16.04 18.09
C ALA A 256 -4.70 15.18 19.31
N LEU A 257 -3.71 14.86 20.15
CA LEU A 257 -3.97 14.43 21.52
C LEU A 257 -4.67 15.60 22.23
N VAL A 258 -5.97 15.74 22.06
CA VAL A 258 -6.77 16.71 22.81
C VAL A 258 -7.32 15.97 24.02
N GLY A 259 -6.53 15.99 25.09
CA GLY A 259 -6.94 15.56 26.41
C GLY A 259 -6.31 16.49 27.43
N SER A 260 -7.13 17.34 28.03
CA SER A 260 -6.79 18.31 29.06
C SER A 260 -6.04 17.65 30.22
N ASN A 261 -4.70 17.78 30.24
CA ASN A 261 -3.81 18.00 31.39
C ASN A 261 -2.38 17.51 31.06
N GLY A 262 -1.63 18.39 30.40
CA GLY A 262 -0.18 18.56 30.52
C GLY A 262 0.73 17.35 30.28
N TYR A 263 1.21 17.20 29.03
CA TYR A 263 2.52 16.59 28.75
C TYR A 263 3.24 17.46 27.71
N THR A 264 4.48 17.85 28.02
CA THR A 264 5.32 18.65 27.11
C THR A 264 6.45 17.77 26.58
N MET A 265 6.49 17.58 25.26
CA MET A 265 7.66 17.05 24.58
C MET A 265 8.71 18.16 24.46
N LEU A 266 9.95 17.91 24.86
CA LEU A 266 11.05 18.82 24.50
C LEU A 266 11.55 18.49 23.08
N PRO A 267 11.96 19.48 22.29
CA PRO A 267 12.43 19.22 20.93
C PRO A 267 13.73 18.42 20.94
N GLY A 268 13.76 17.27 20.25
CA GLY A 268 15.00 16.62 19.80
C GLY A 268 15.53 15.41 20.56
N THR A 269 14.73 14.60 21.27
CA THR A 269 15.21 13.33 21.85
C THR A 269 14.35 12.10 21.49
N THR A 270 15.00 10.94 21.36
CA THR A 270 14.51 9.69 20.74
C THR A 270 14.35 8.50 21.70
N GLN A 271 14.18 8.71 23.01
CA GLN A 271 13.84 7.60 23.92
C GLN A 271 13.19 8.05 25.24
N VAL A 272 12.32 7.20 25.79
CA VAL A 272 11.73 7.30 27.14
C VAL A 272 12.20 6.09 27.95
N ILE A 273 12.68 6.30 29.18
CA ILE A 273 13.13 5.23 30.10
C ILE A 273 12.22 5.24 31.33
N LEU A 274 11.76 4.07 31.78
CA LEU A 274 11.01 3.92 33.03
C LEU A 274 11.52 2.72 33.85
N ASN A 275 11.67 2.92 35.16
CA ASN A 275 12.22 1.96 36.13
C ASN A 275 11.11 1.28 36.95
N GLY A 276 11.15 -0.05 37.10
CA GLY A 276 10.30 -0.78 38.06
C GLY A 276 10.52 -2.30 38.04
N THR A 277 10.58 -2.92 39.22
CA THR A 277 10.97 -4.32 39.48
C THR A 277 9.77 -5.18 39.92
N GLU A 278 9.10 -5.89 39.00
CA GLU A 278 8.46 -7.22 39.18
C GLU A 278 7.61 -7.61 37.95
N ALA A 279 7.43 -8.92 37.71
CA ALA A 279 6.86 -9.52 36.48
C ALA A 279 5.50 -10.21 36.71
N ASN A 280 4.60 -10.24 35.71
CA ASN A 280 3.33 -10.99 35.74
C ASN A 280 3.08 -11.89 34.49
N TYR A 281 2.17 -12.87 34.61
CA TYR A 281 1.86 -13.95 33.64
C TYR A 281 0.38 -13.96 33.18
N TYR A 282 0.10 -14.50 31.98
CA TYR A 282 -1.26 -14.62 31.37
C TYR A 282 -1.62 -16.02 30.80
N LEU A 283 -2.93 -16.33 30.79
CA LEU A 283 -3.58 -17.49 30.14
C LEU A 283 -4.82 -17.06 29.32
N GLY A 284 -4.86 -17.48 28.05
CA GLY A 284 -5.93 -17.19 27.07
C GLY A 284 -5.32 -16.67 25.76
N GLY A 285 -5.12 -17.56 24.78
CA GLY A 285 -4.37 -17.32 23.54
C GLY A 285 -4.89 -16.15 22.68
N THR A 286 -4.05 -15.50 21.87
CA THR A 286 -3.09 -16.10 20.91
C THR A 286 -1.69 -15.50 21.05
N ASP A 287 -0.66 -16.34 20.99
CA ASP A 287 0.74 -15.95 20.77
C ASP A 287 0.84 -14.95 19.62
N VAL A 288 1.31 -13.72 19.88
CA VAL A 288 1.66 -12.77 18.83
C VAL A 288 3.11 -13.04 18.44
N GLN A 289 3.32 -13.92 17.46
CA GLN A 289 4.59 -14.00 16.75
C GLN A 289 4.61 -12.95 15.62
N ALA A 290 5.68 -12.17 15.57
CA ALA A 290 6.05 -11.18 14.54
C ALA A 290 4.90 -10.70 13.64
N GLY A 291 4.22 -9.64 14.06
CA GLY A 291 3.10 -9.04 13.33
C GLY A 291 2.37 -8.00 14.17
N ARG A 292 1.72 -7.05 13.47
CA ARG A 292 1.01 -5.88 13.99
C ARG A 292 -0.03 -6.25 15.05
N LEU A 293 0.03 -5.63 16.23
CA LEU A 293 -1.03 -5.73 17.25
C LEU A 293 -2.10 -4.65 17.00
N ALA A 294 -3.31 -5.06 16.64
CA ALA A 294 -4.46 -4.16 16.49
C ALA A 294 -5.51 -4.46 17.57
N VAL A 295 -5.68 -3.56 18.53
CA VAL A 295 -6.80 -3.60 19.47
C VAL A 295 -7.97 -2.86 18.83
N LEU A 296 -8.93 -3.60 18.29
CA LEU A 296 -10.14 -3.04 17.68
C LEU A 296 -11.29 -2.99 18.69
N GLY A 297 -12.07 -1.91 18.63
CA GLY A 297 -12.91 -1.43 19.71
C GLY A 297 -14.04 -2.36 20.17
N SER A 298 -14.44 -2.11 21.43
CA SER A 298 -15.62 -2.55 22.19
C SER A 298 -15.49 -3.72 23.18
N SER A 299 -14.31 -4.29 23.41
CA SER A 299 -14.07 -5.05 24.64
C SER A 299 -13.20 -4.24 25.60
N THR A 300 -13.64 -4.13 26.86
CA THR A 300 -12.74 -3.78 27.96
C THR A 300 -11.62 -4.80 27.98
N LEU A 301 -10.42 -4.40 27.58
CA LEU A 301 -9.24 -5.20 27.86
C LEU A 301 -9.12 -5.29 29.39
N GLY A 302 -9.05 -6.51 29.91
CA GLY A 302 -8.70 -6.72 31.32
C GLY A 302 -7.30 -6.14 31.61
N THR A 303 -6.96 -6.01 32.88
CA THR A 303 -5.62 -5.56 33.28
C THR A 303 -4.58 -6.63 32.95
N GLY A 304 -3.51 -6.26 32.21
CA GLY A 304 -2.36 -7.13 31.97
C GLY A 304 -1.18 -6.63 31.14
N ASP A 305 -0.10 -7.41 31.15
CA ASP A 305 1.15 -7.13 30.45
C ASP A 305 1.10 -7.64 29.01
N VAL A 306 1.65 -6.85 28.08
CA VAL A 306 1.75 -7.17 26.65
C VAL A 306 3.23 -7.08 26.25
N THR A 307 3.80 -8.19 25.81
CA THR A 307 5.18 -8.22 25.27
C THR A 307 5.14 -7.96 23.77
N VAL A 308 5.82 -6.89 23.34
CA VAL A 308 5.91 -6.49 21.92
C VAL A 308 7.33 -6.81 21.44
N ALA A 309 7.45 -7.54 20.33
CA ALA A 309 8.74 -7.88 19.76
C ALA A 309 9.45 -6.65 19.16
N SER A 310 10.78 -6.63 19.20
CA SER A 310 11.59 -5.63 18.52
C SER A 310 11.18 -5.51 17.04
N GLY A 311 10.78 -4.31 16.61
CA GLY A 311 10.33 -4.03 15.24
C GLY A 311 8.82 -4.10 15.01
N ALA A 312 8.00 -4.36 16.05
CA ALA A 312 6.55 -4.30 15.93
C ALA A 312 5.99 -2.90 16.21
N GLU A 313 5.01 -2.48 15.41
CA GLU A 313 4.24 -1.24 15.63
C GLU A 313 2.99 -1.50 16.47
N VAL A 314 2.69 -0.61 17.42
CA VAL A 314 1.52 -0.66 18.29
C VAL A 314 0.55 0.45 17.92
N PHE A 315 -0.71 0.11 17.63
CA PHE A 315 -1.76 1.08 17.34
C PHE A 315 -2.90 0.97 18.36
N ILE A 316 -3.29 2.10 18.95
CA ILE A 316 -4.43 2.21 19.85
C ILE A 316 -5.49 3.07 19.17
N ALA A 317 -6.68 2.49 18.95
CA ALA A 317 -7.78 3.19 18.31
C ALA A 317 -8.37 4.30 19.21
N ASN A 318 -8.94 5.31 18.59
CA ASN A 318 -9.58 6.43 19.29
C ASN A 318 -10.80 5.95 20.11
N GLY A 319 -10.94 6.46 21.34
CA GLY A 319 -12.01 6.06 22.29
C GLY A 319 -11.65 4.93 23.27
N VAL A 320 -10.42 4.40 23.25
CA VAL A 320 -9.96 3.47 24.29
C VAL A 320 -9.52 4.25 25.53
N THR A 321 -10.21 4.03 26.65
CA THR A 321 -9.84 4.63 27.94
C THR A 321 -8.92 3.67 28.68
N HIS A 322 -7.65 4.04 28.85
CA HIS A 322 -6.68 3.25 29.62
C HIS A 322 -6.49 3.89 30.99
N ASN A 323 -6.72 3.12 32.05
CA ASN A 323 -6.57 3.61 33.42
C ASN A 323 -5.18 3.34 34.01
N ASN A 324 -4.28 2.68 33.29
CA ASN A 324 -2.94 2.33 33.77
C ASN A 324 -1.86 2.51 32.68
N ASN A 325 -0.63 2.77 33.14
CA ASN A 325 0.53 3.08 32.32
C ASN A 325 0.91 1.94 31.37
N PHE A 326 1.17 2.29 30.12
CA PHE A 326 1.65 1.40 29.07
C PHE A 326 3.19 1.36 29.13
N PHE A 327 3.78 0.17 29.26
CA PHE A 327 5.23 0.00 29.22
C PHE A 327 5.61 -0.71 27.93
N ILE A 328 6.55 -0.12 27.19
CA ILE A 328 7.21 -0.74 26.02
C ILE A 328 8.62 -1.07 26.49
N ALA A 329 8.99 -2.35 26.46
CA ALA A 329 10.35 -2.80 26.73
C ALA A 329 11.28 -2.49 25.55
#